data_AF-A0A2P6G7Q1-F1
#
_entry.id   AF-A0A2P6G7Q1-F1
#
_cell.length_a   1.000
_cell.length_b   1.000
_cell.length_c   1.000
_cell.angle_alpha   90.00
_cell.angle_beta   90.00
_cell.angle_gamma   90.00
#
_symmetry.space_group_name_H-M   'P 1'
#
loop_
_entity.id
_entity.type
_entity.pdbx_description
1 polymer ?
#
loop_
_entity_poly.entity_id
_entity_poly.type
_entity_poly.pdbx_seq_one_letter_code
_entity_poly.pdbx_strand_id
1 'polypeptide(L)'
;MSIHKNKVEDTQNYGVCVIDIGSPRLGNIGWSLIDGETEKEWSGDQLDQLFPLIPKILDRQGLLLGLEAPLFVPLRSNLLHATKARKGEERRPWSAGAGAQVLAMNLPIMVYIVEKFMDYVKEPLFLLEEEKFLGSPKQVLIFEALVSGSDKGESHIADAQIMAKYCHQFSKNHLL
;
A
#
# COMPACT_ATOMS: atom_id res chain seq x y z
N MET A 1 -39.96 -20.04 -17.14
CA MET A 1 -38.90 -19.36 -17.92
C MET A 1 -38.14 -18.48 -16.94
N SER A 2 -37.14 -19.05 -16.26
CA SER A 2 -36.41 -18.36 -15.19
C SER A 2 -35.10 -17.87 -15.77
N ILE A 3 -34.90 -16.55 -15.79
CA ILE A 3 -33.68 -15.92 -16.28
C ILE A 3 -32.67 -16.06 -15.15
N HIS A 4 -31.77 -17.03 -15.27
CA HIS A 4 -30.57 -17.10 -14.43
C HIS A 4 -29.76 -15.83 -14.69
N LYS A 5 -29.70 -14.95 -13.69
CA LYS A 5 -28.70 -13.89 -13.63
C LYS A 5 -27.34 -14.58 -13.51
N ASN A 6 -26.60 -14.64 -14.62
CA ASN A 6 -25.17 -14.90 -14.59
C ASN A 6 -24.54 -13.79 -13.75
N LYS A 7 -24.16 -14.13 -12.52
CA LYS A 7 -23.25 -13.30 -11.72
C LYS A 7 -21.88 -13.55 -12.32
N VAL A 8 -21.50 -12.75 -13.31
CA VAL A 8 -20.10 -12.67 -13.73
C VAL A 8 -19.37 -12.18 -12.47
N GLU A 9 -18.57 -13.04 -11.87
CA GLU A 9 -17.58 -12.63 -10.87
C GLU A 9 -16.56 -11.77 -11.62
N ASP A 10 -16.82 -10.46 -11.70
CA ASP A 10 -15.84 -9.49 -12.18
C ASP A 10 -14.72 -9.44 -11.14
N THR A 11 -13.72 -10.31 -11.28
CA THR A 11 -12.45 -10.17 -10.57
C THR A 11 -11.82 -8.88 -11.07
N GLN A 12 -11.89 -7.81 -10.28
CA GLN A 12 -11.17 -6.59 -10.59
C GLN A 12 -9.67 -6.83 -10.38
N ASN A 13 -8.94 -6.87 -11.49
CA ASN A 13 -7.49 -6.87 -11.49
C ASN A 13 -7.02 -5.42 -11.35
N TYR A 14 -6.40 -5.11 -10.23
CA TYR A 14 -5.69 -3.85 -9.99
C TYR A 14 -4.25 -4.13 -9.60
N GLY A 15 -3.35 -3.19 -9.88
CA GLY A 15 -1.97 -3.32 -9.45
C GLY A 15 -1.84 -3.23 -7.93
N VAL A 16 -0.78 -3.82 -7.40
CA VAL A 16 -0.43 -3.71 -5.98
C VAL A 16 0.99 -3.23 -5.86
N CYS A 17 1.19 -2.07 -5.26
CA CYS A 17 2.49 -1.53 -4.89
C CYS A 17 2.59 -1.46 -3.37
N VAL A 18 3.67 -1.99 -2.80
CA VAL A 18 3.98 -1.80 -1.38
C VAL A 18 5.37 -1.21 -1.27
N ILE A 19 5.51 -0.23 -0.37
CA ILE A 19 6.78 0.40 -0.02
C ILE A 19 7.01 0.18 1.47
N ASP A 20 8.06 -0.55 1.82
CA ASP A 20 8.58 -0.64 3.18
C ASP A 20 9.40 0.62 3.49
N ILE A 21 8.96 1.36 4.52
CA ILE A 21 9.49 2.67 4.88
C ILE A 21 10.38 2.56 6.12
N GLY A 22 11.68 2.57 5.88
CA GLY A 22 12.71 2.87 6.85
C GLY A 22 13.54 4.09 6.46
N SER A 23 14.70 4.25 7.08
CA SER A 23 15.63 5.37 6.83
C SER A 23 16.27 5.27 5.44
N PRO A 24 15.99 6.18 4.49
CA PRO A 24 16.63 6.15 3.17
C PRO A 24 18.15 6.32 3.27
N ARG A 25 18.64 7.12 4.24
CA ARG A 25 20.07 7.32 4.49
C ARG A 25 20.79 6.02 4.86
N LEU A 26 20.10 5.07 5.49
CA LEU A 26 20.65 3.77 5.88
C LEU A 26 20.41 2.69 4.82
N GLY A 27 19.79 3.02 3.69
CA GLY A 27 19.37 2.02 2.69
C GLY A 27 18.16 1.19 3.14
N ASN A 28 17.39 1.67 4.12
CA ASN A 28 16.25 0.96 4.67
C ASN A 28 14.98 1.33 3.92
N ILE A 29 14.96 1.13 2.60
CA ILE A 29 13.76 1.29 1.78
C ILE A 29 13.67 0.05 0.89
N GLY A 30 12.48 -0.50 0.79
CA GLY A 30 12.17 -1.58 -0.14
C GLY A 30 10.84 -1.32 -0.80
N TRP A 31 10.67 -1.75 -2.04
CA TRP A 31 9.39 -1.67 -2.72
C TRP A 31 9.15 -2.93 -3.55
N SER A 32 7.87 -3.23 -3.73
CA SER A 32 7.40 -4.26 -4.65
C SER A 32 6.20 -3.72 -5.43
N LEU A 33 6.11 -4.08 -6.70
CA LEU A 33 4.99 -3.77 -7.58
C LEU A 33 4.56 -5.04 -8.30
N ILE A 34 3.28 -5.36 -8.22
CA ILE A 34 2.64 -6.45 -8.95
C ILE A 34 1.61 -5.85 -9.89
N ASP A 35 1.68 -6.27 -11.15
CA ASP A 35 0.66 -5.97 -12.14
C ASP A 35 -0.51 -6.94 -12.04
N GLY A 36 -1.69 -6.43 -11.71
CA GLY A 36 -2.90 -7.23 -11.52
C GLY A 36 -3.36 -8.00 -12.75
N GLU A 37 -3.04 -7.53 -13.96
CA GLU A 37 -3.52 -8.13 -15.22
C GLU A 37 -2.46 -9.03 -15.86
N THR A 38 -1.16 -8.65 -15.81
CA THR A 38 -0.09 -9.46 -16.42
C THR A 38 0.63 -10.38 -15.44
N GLU A 39 0.35 -10.27 -14.13
CA GLU A 39 1.04 -10.99 -13.05
C GLU A 39 2.54 -10.70 -12.96
N LYS A 40 3.03 -9.68 -13.67
CA LYS A 40 4.43 -9.31 -13.64
C LYS A 40 4.78 -8.63 -12.32
N GLU A 41 5.87 -9.08 -11.72
CA GLU A 41 6.42 -8.53 -10.48
C GLU A 41 7.69 -7.71 -10.75
N TRP A 42 7.83 -6.60 -10.02
CA TRP A 42 9.06 -5.82 -9.90
C TRP A 42 9.32 -5.53 -8.42
N SER A 43 10.58 -5.30 -8.07
CA SER A 43 10.97 -4.88 -6.73
C SER A 43 12.34 -4.22 -6.75
N GLY A 44 12.65 -3.43 -5.72
CA GLY A 44 13.95 -2.79 -5.56
C GLY A 44 14.04 -1.97 -4.29
N ASP A 45 15.17 -1.29 -4.09
CA ASP A 45 15.43 -0.43 -2.92
C ASP A 45 15.55 1.07 -3.30
N GLN A 46 15.55 1.40 -4.60
CA GLN A 46 15.55 2.78 -5.10
C GLN A 46 14.17 3.16 -5.62
N LEU A 47 13.49 4.12 -4.98
CA LEU A 47 12.16 4.59 -5.41
C LEU A 47 12.14 5.15 -6.83
N ASP A 48 13.25 5.74 -7.30
CA ASP A 48 13.34 6.29 -8.66
C ASP A 48 13.22 5.21 -9.75
N GLN A 49 13.45 3.94 -9.42
CA GLN A 49 13.22 2.81 -10.32
C GLN A 49 11.74 2.39 -10.38
N LEU A 50 10.96 2.70 -9.34
CA LEU A 50 9.53 2.39 -9.24
C LEU A 50 8.68 3.34 -10.09
N PHE A 51 8.90 4.65 -10.01
CA PHE A 51 8.00 5.65 -10.62
C PHE A 51 7.79 5.49 -12.14
N PRO A 52 8.80 5.14 -12.96
CA PRO A 52 8.60 4.87 -14.38
C PRO A 52 7.70 3.65 -14.69
N LEU A 53 7.45 2.79 -13.70
CA LEU A 53 6.59 1.61 -13.84
C LEU A 53 5.11 1.93 -13.56
N ILE A 54 4.84 2.87 -12.65
CA ILE A 54 3.50 3.26 -12.23
C ILE A 54 2.55 3.62 -13.38
N PRO A 55 2.90 4.46 -14.38
CA PRO A 55 1.96 4.79 -15.45
C PRO A 55 1.58 3.56 -16.29
N LYS A 56 2.49 2.57 -16.44
CA LYS A 56 2.21 1.30 -17.13
C LYS A 56 1.12 0.49 -16.45
N ILE A 57 0.81 0.78 -15.18
CA ILE A 57 -0.28 0.20 -14.41
C ILE A 57 -1.49 1.11 -14.48
N LEU A 58 -1.33 2.39 -14.09
CA LEU A 58 -2.43 3.33 -13.90
C LEU A 58 -3.14 3.76 -15.19
N ASP A 59 -2.56 3.53 -16.36
CA ASP A 59 -3.22 3.79 -17.65
C ASP A 59 -4.33 2.79 -17.99
N ARG A 60 -4.37 1.62 -17.33
CA ARG A 60 -5.31 0.52 -17.66
C ARG A 60 -6.07 -0.04 -16.46
N GLN A 61 -5.56 0.14 -15.25
CA GLN A 61 -6.17 -0.36 -14.02
C GLN A 61 -5.86 0.58 -12.85
N GLY A 62 -6.55 0.39 -11.72
CA GLY A 62 -6.23 1.06 -10.46
C GLY A 62 -4.99 0.49 -9.80
N LEU A 63 -4.53 1.14 -8.73
CA LEU A 63 -3.38 0.72 -7.94
C LEU A 63 -3.70 0.77 -6.45
N LEU A 64 -3.44 -0.32 -5.74
CA LEU A 64 -3.26 -0.29 -4.29
C LEU A 64 -1.84 0.18 -3.98
N LEU A 65 -1.69 1.26 -3.21
CA LEU A 65 -0.41 1.78 -2.75
C LEU A 65 -0.30 1.62 -1.23
N GLY A 66 0.38 0.56 -0.81
CA GLY A 66 0.66 0.26 0.58
C GLY A 66 1.94 0.93 1.06
N LEU A 67 1.88 1.61 2.19
CA LEU A 67 3.07 2.16 2.86
C LEU A 67 3.26 1.44 4.20
N GLU A 68 4.41 0.83 4.46
CA GLU A 68 4.74 0.26 5.78
C GLU A 68 5.11 1.37 6.76
N ALA A 69 4.13 2.22 7.04
CA ALA A 69 4.22 3.29 8.01
C ALA A 69 2.82 3.52 8.58
N PRO A 70 2.70 3.95 9.84
CA PRO A 70 1.43 4.51 10.29
C PRO A 70 1.05 5.71 9.41
N LEU A 71 -0.15 5.68 8.84
CA LEU A 71 -0.79 6.75 8.08
C LEU A 71 -1.96 7.37 8.86
N PHE A 72 -2.63 6.55 9.67
CA PHE A 72 -3.81 6.93 10.43
C PHE A 72 -3.49 6.99 11.92
N VAL A 73 -3.37 8.22 12.43
CA VAL A 73 -3.27 8.50 13.86
C VAL A 73 -4.69 8.63 14.43
N PRO A 74 -5.14 7.71 15.29
CA PRO A 74 -6.50 7.73 15.77
C PRO A 74 -6.77 8.94 16.67
N LEU A 75 -7.79 9.73 16.32
CA LEU A 75 -8.35 10.68 17.27
C LEU A 75 -9.15 9.92 18.34
N ARG A 76 -8.81 10.15 19.61
CA ARG A 76 -9.46 9.54 20.77
C ARG A 76 -9.96 10.63 21.70
N SER A 77 -11.16 10.46 22.25
CA SER A 77 -11.75 11.40 23.21
C SER A 77 -11.05 11.41 24.57
N ASN A 78 -10.38 10.31 24.94
CA ASN A 78 -9.57 10.20 26.15
C ASN A 78 -8.08 10.28 25.80
N LEU A 79 -7.38 11.29 26.33
CA LEU A 79 -5.95 11.50 26.11
C LEU A 79 -5.09 10.30 26.54
N LEU A 80 -5.48 9.57 27.59
CA LEU A 80 -4.77 8.37 28.04
C LEU A 80 -4.80 7.22 27.02
N HIS A 81 -5.67 7.33 26.01
CA HIS A 81 -5.82 6.35 24.93
C HIS A 81 -5.20 6.82 23.61
N ALA A 82 -4.69 8.05 23.54
CA ALA A 82 -4.16 8.63 22.31
C ALA A 82 -3.00 7.80 21.74
N THR A 83 -2.17 7.21 22.60
CA THR A 83 -0.98 6.41 22.25
C THR A 83 -1.18 4.91 22.41
N LYS A 84 -2.43 4.44 22.61
CA LYS A 84 -2.72 3.01 22.72
C LYS A 84 -2.72 2.33 21.36
N ALA A 85 -2.48 1.03 21.39
CA ALA A 85 -2.50 0.18 20.21
C ALA A 85 -3.89 0.20 19.56
N ARG A 86 -3.90 0.19 18.22
CA ARG A 86 -5.12 0.09 17.41
C ARG A 86 -5.63 -1.35 17.42
N LYS A 87 -6.87 -1.54 16.98
CA LYS A 87 -7.39 -2.90 16.77
C LYS A 87 -6.52 -3.59 15.72
N GLY A 88 -6.00 -4.77 16.03
CA GLY A 88 -5.06 -5.52 15.17
C GLY A 88 -3.58 -5.27 15.49
N GLU A 89 -3.24 -4.17 16.16
CA GLU A 89 -1.91 -3.99 16.74
C GLU A 89 -1.90 -4.71 18.09
N GLU A 90 -1.22 -5.84 18.19
CA GLU A 90 -1.23 -6.66 19.41
C GLU A 90 -0.65 -5.91 20.62
N ARG A 91 0.67 -6.03 20.85
CA ARG A 91 1.33 -5.54 22.06
C ARG A 91 2.06 -4.23 21.86
N ARG A 92 2.37 -3.85 20.62
CA ARG A 92 3.15 -2.64 20.30
C ARG A 92 2.26 -1.61 19.63
N PRO A 93 1.96 -0.48 20.28
CA PRO A 93 1.18 0.58 19.65
C PRO A 93 1.95 1.23 18.50
N TRP A 94 1.25 1.79 17.51
CA TRP A 94 1.83 2.65 16.47
C TRP A 94 2.74 3.75 17.02
N SER A 95 2.46 4.24 18.24
CA SER A 95 3.24 5.31 18.89
C SER A 95 4.46 4.79 19.68
N ALA A 96 4.71 3.48 19.71
CA ALA A 96 5.95 2.93 20.27
C ALA A 96 7.15 3.35 19.40
N GLY A 97 8.36 3.32 19.97
CA GLY A 97 9.56 3.94 19.39
C GLY A 97 9.73 3.78 17.87
N ALA A 98 9.69 2.54 17.36
CA ALA A 98 9.82 2.27 15.92
C ALA A 98 8.66 2.86 15.10
N GLY A 99 7.41 2.65 15.53
CA GLY A 99 6.24 3.15 14.81
C GLY A 99 6.14 4.68 14.81
N ALA A 100 6.43 5.34 15.94
CA ALA A 100 6.44 6.80 16.03
C ALA A 100 7.55 7.41 15.15
N GLN A 101 8.72 6.77 15.11
CA GLN A 101 9.82 7.18 14.24
C GLN A 101 9.45 7.04 12.76
N VAL A 102 8.92 5.88 12.36
CA VAL A 102 8.53 5.63 10.98
C VAL A 102 7.38 6.54 10.55
N LEU A 103 6.39 6.81 11.42
CA LEU A 103 5.36 7.81 11.17
C LEU A 103 5.97 9.19 10.84
N ALA A 104 6.86 9.70 11.69
CA ALA A 104 7.46 11.02 11.49
C ALA A 104 8.34 11.07 10.23
N MET A 105 9.07 10.00 9.95
CA MET A 105 9.92 9.86 8.78
C MET A 105 9.13 9.71 7.49
N ASN A 106 7.96 9.08 7.55
CA ASN A 106 7.08 8.90 6.40
C ASN A 106 6.48 10.23 5.91
N LEU A 107 6.30 11.23 6.78
CA LEU A 107 5.73 12.53 6.37
C LEU A 107 6.45 13.15 5.15
N PRO A 108 7.77 13.38 5.16
CA PRO A 108 8.47 13.87 3.97
C PRO A 108 8.60 12.84 2.85
N ILE A 109 8.68 11.54 3.16
CA ILE A 109 8.82 10.48 2.15
C ILE A 109 7.54 10.35 1.33
N MET A 110 6.37 10.40 1.97
CA MET A 110 5.08 10.37 1.29
C MET A 110 4.89 11.59 0.40
N VAL A 111 5.31 12.79 0.85
CA VAL A 111 5.30 13.98 -0.01
C VAL A 111 6.15 13.76 -1.26
N TYR A 112 7.38 13.24 -1.09
CA TYR A 112 8.26 12.89 -2.22
C TYR A 112 7.61 11.88 -3.18
N ILE A 113 7.00 10.81 -2.64
CA ILE A 113 6.31 9.79 -3.44
C ILE A 113 5.17 10.41 -4.24
N VAL A 114 4.33 11.23 -3.61
CA VAL A 114 3.18 11.86 -4.28
C VAL A 114 3.64 12.85 -5.36
N GLU A 115 4.65 13.68 -5.08
CA GLU A 115 5.26 14.58 -6.08
C GLU A 115 5.78 13.78 -7.28
N LYS A 116 6.52 12.70 -7.03
CA LYS A 116 7.02 11.83 -8.10
C LYS A 116 5.91 11.12 -8.84
N PHE A 117 4.85 10.69 -8.18
CA PHE A 117 3.67 10.13 -8.87
C PHE A 117 3.08 11.14 -9.86
N MET A 118 2.95 12.40 -9.44
CA MET A 118 2.42 13.47 -10.29
C MET A 118 3.33 13.84 -11.47
N ASP A 119 4.65 13.63 -11.35
CA ASP A 119 5.60 13.80 -12.47
C ASP A 119 5.34 12.77 -13.60
N TYR A 120 4.91 11.55 -13.26
CA TYR A 120 4.75 10.43 -14.21
C TYR A 120 3.30 10.17 -14.62
N VAL A 121 2.33 10.58 -13.81
CA VAL A 121 0.92 10.27 -13.99
C VAL A 121 0.14 11.57 -14.05
N LYS A 122 -0.55 11.81 -15.18
CA LYS A 122 -1.46 12.93 -15.30
C LYS A 122 -2.71 12.69 -14.44
N GLU A 123 -2.98 13.62 -13.53
CA GLU A 123 -4.21 13.68 -12.72
C GLU A 123 -4.58 12.35 -12.01
N PRO A 124 -3.70 11.76 -11.19
CA PRO A 124 -4.05 10.58 -10.39
C PRO A 124 -5.12 10.93 -9.36
N LEU A 125 -6.07 10.01 -9.15
CA LEU A 125 -7.08 10.12 -8.11
C LEU A 125 -6.63 9.30 -6.89
N PHE A 126 -6.03 9.97 -5.91
CA PHE A 126 -5.68 9.36 -4.64
C PHE A 126 -6.91 9.22 -3.74
N LEU A 127 -7.09 8.02 -3.18
CA LEU A 127 -8.19 7.63 -2.32
C LEU A 127 -7.63 7.08 -1.01
N LEU A 128 -8.36 7.33 0.08
CA LEU A 128 -8.10 6.76 1.42
C LEU A 128 -9.25 5.88 1.92
N GLU A 129 -10.36 5.86 1.18
CA GLU A 129 -11.60 5.15 1.51
C GLU A 129 -11.74 3.99 0.52
N GLU A 130 -11.75 2.76 1.03
CA GLU A 130 -11.81 1.54 0.21
C GLU A 130 -13.08 1.46 -0.62
N GLU A 131 -14.20 1.95 -0.07
CA GLU A 131 -15.52 1.90 -0.70
C GLU A 131 -15.62 2.80 -1.96
N LYS A 132 -14.65 3.70 -2.14
CA LYS A 132 -14.55 4.58 -3.32
C LYS A 132 -13.61 4.01 -4.38
N PHE A 133 -12.83 2.99 -4.05
CA PHE A 133 -11.87 2.37 -4.95
C PHE A 133 -12.57 1.31 -5.81
N LEU A 134 -12.61 1.56 -7.12
CA LEU A 134 -13.25 0.68 -8.11
C LEU A 134 -12.21 0.02 -9.01
N GLY A 135 -10.94 -0.01 -8.61
CA GLY A 135 -9.84 -0.53 -9.44
C GLY A 135 -9.75 0.12 -10.83
N SER A 136 -10.33 1.31 -11.02
CA SER A 136 -10.40 1.96 -12.33
C SER A 136 -9.08 2.68 -12.66
N PRO A 137 -8.75 2.89 -13.94
CA PRO A 137 -7.57 3.65 -14.34
C PRO A 137 -7.45 4.97 -13.57
N LYS A 138 -6.21 5.37 -13.26
CA LYS A 138 -5.84 6.54 -12.46
C LYS A 138 -6.24 6.53 -10.98
N GLN A 139 -7.06 5.58 -10.50
CA GLN A 139 -7.34 5.46 -9.08
C GLN A 139 -6.14 4.86 -8.33
N VAL A 140 -5.77 5.48 -7.22
CA VAL A 140 -4.74 4.99 -6.30
C VAL A 140 -5.34 4.93 -4.90
N LEU A 141 -5.58 3.74 -4.35
CA LEU A 141 -5.99 3.58 -2.95
C LEU A 141 -4.75 3.47 -2.07
N ILE A 142 -4.56 4.45 -1.19
CA ILE A 142 -3.44 4.45 -0.23
C ILE A 142 -3.89 3.75 1.06
N PHE A 143 -3.07 2.81 1.55
CA PHE A 143 -3.35 2.08 2.80
C PHE A 143 -2.06 1.78 3.59
N GLU A 144 -2.22 1.38 4.85
CA GLU A 144 -1.10 0.95 5.69
C GLU A 144 -0.74 -0.52 5.44
N ALA A 145 0.50 -0.77 5.06
CA ALA A 145 1.00 -2.08 4.65
C ALA A 145 1.91 -2.71 5.70
N LEU A 146 1.37 -2.98 6.89
CA LEU A 146 2.15 -3.47 8.03
C LEU A 146 2.55 -4.95 7.91
N VAL A 147 3.84 -5.24 7.78
CA VAL A 147 4.40 -6.59 7.94
C VAL A 147 4.93 -6.73 9.38
N SER A 148 4.48 -7.76 10.10
CA SER A 148 4.92 -7.97 11.48
C SER A 148 5.03 -9.44 11.84
N GLY A 149 5.79 -9.76 12.90
CA GLY A 149 5.85 -11.10 13.45
C GLY A 149 6.76 -12.07 12.67
N SER A 150 6.32 -13.32 12.54
CA SER A 150 7.04 -14.40 11.84
C SER A 150 7.15 -14.20 10.34
N ASP A 151 6.34 -13.31 9.80
CA ASP A 151 6.21 -13.09 8.36
C ASP A 151 7.15 -11.99 7.86
N LYS A 152 8.07 -11.53 8.72
CA LYS A 152 9.09 -10.55 8.35
C LYS A 152 10.20 -11.23 7.55
N GLY A 153 10.50 -10.68 6.38
CA GLY A 153 11.60 -11.10 5.51
C GLY A 153 12.97 -10.67 6.03
N GLU A 154 14.02 -11.10 5.33
CA GLU A 154 15.42 -10.77 5.66
C GLU A 154 15.84 -9.37 5.20
N SER A 155 14.97 -8.66 4.47
CA SER A 155 15.24 -7.32 3.91
C SER A 155 13.95 -6.54 3.72
N HIS A 156 14.07 -5.21 3.59
CA HIS A 156 12.94 -4.33 3.30
C HIS A 156 12.28 -4.65 1.94
N ILE A 157 13.06 -5.12 0.96
CA ILE A 157 12.51 -5.61 -0.31
C ILE A 157 11.63 -6.83 -0.08
N ALA A 158 12.09 -7.77 0.76
CA ALA A 158 11.35 -8.99 1.07
C ALA A 158 10.06 -8.68 1.83
N ASP A 159 10.10 -7.75 2.78
CA ASP A 159 8.90 -7.28 3.50
C ASP A 159 7.87 -6.68 2.53
N ALA A 160 8.29 -5.78 1.64
CA ALA A 160 7.42 -5.21 0.61
C ALA A 160 6.83 -6.29 -0.33
N GLN A 161 7.63 -7.28 -0.74
CA GLN A 161 7.17 -8.38 -1.59
C GLN A 161 6.13 -9.27 -0.88
N ILE A 162 6.35 -9.60 0.39
CA ILE A 162 5.44 -10.44 1.19
C ILE A 162 4.06 -9.77 1.26
N MET A 163 4.03 -8.49 1.60
CA MET A 163 2.77 -7.75 1.68
C MET A 163 2.11 -7.55 0.32
N ALA A 164 2.89 -7.22 -0.73
CA ALA A 164 2.34 -7.06 -2.06
C ALA A 164 1.66 -8.37 -2.55
N LYS A 165 2.30 -9.51 -2.30
CA LYS A 165 1.73 -10.84 -2.61
C LYS A 165 0.48 -11.14 -1.78
N TYR A 166 0.50 -10.82 -0.49
CA TYR A 166 -0.68 -10.99 0.36
C TYR A 166 -1.87 -10.17 -0.17
N CYS A 167 -1.67 -8.89 -0.45
CA CYS A 167 -2.70 -8.00 -1.00
C CYS A 167 -3.18 -8.45 -2.38
N HIS A 168 -2.28 -8.89 -3.26
CA HIS A 168 -2.62 -9.42 -4.59
C HIS A 168 -3.37 -10.75 -4.53
N GLN A 169 -3.10 -11.60 -3.54
CA GLN A 169 -3.91 -12.80 -3.31
C GLN A 169 -5.26 -12.45 -2.70
N PHE A 170 -5.32 -11.46 -1.81
CA PHE A 170 -6.55 -11.01 -1.20
C PHE A 170 -7.52 -10.44 -2.26
N SER A 171 -7.01 -9.61 -3.18
CA SER A 171 -7.80 -9.00 -4.26
C SER A 171 -8.44 -9.99 -5.22
N LYS A 172 -7.77 -11.12 -5.47
CA LYS A 172 -8.33 -12.20 -6.32
C LYS A 172 -9.46 -12.96 -5.66
N ASN A 173 -9.43 -13.05 -4.32
CA ASN A 173 -10.38 -13.85 -3.56
C ASN A 173 -11.55 -13.03 -3.01
N HIS A 174 -11.43 -11.70 -2.99
CA HIS A 174 -12.41 -10.79 -2.42
C HIS A 174 -12.51 -9.51 -3.26
N LEU A 175 -13.74 -9.08 -3.54
CA LEU A 175 -13.99 -7.70 -3.95
C LEU A 175 -13.77 -6.81 -2.71
N LEU A 176 -12.97 -5.74 -2.89
CA LEU A 176 -12.87 -4.66 -1.92
C LEU A 176 -14.19 -3.88 -1.87
#